data_AF-A0A2E5V8E5-F1
#
_entry.id   AF-A0A2E5V8E5-F1
#
_cell.length_a   1.000
_cell.length_b   1.000
_cell.length_c   1.000
_cell.angle_alpha   90.00
_cell.angle_beta   90.00
_cell.angle_gamma   90.00
#
_symmetry.space_group_name_H-M   'P 1'
#
loop_
_entity.id
_entity.type
_entity.pdbx_description
1 polymer ?
#
loop_
_entity_poly.entity_id
_entity_poly.type
_entity_poly.pdbx_seq_one_letter_code
_entity_poly.pdbx_strand_id
1 'polypeptide(L)'
;MKKNILAVLFLTFAFSLIHGTSHAGEKDQFKNITVKLVEQANHLCNSIIPIWIKSKSGMRDQSVRRLVTDCYLAQARLPGIGRKSEILVKPVSLDEVPLAILEKQTGFVFNEYAPLAGVRLRVLKTGKSENE
;
A
#
# COMPACT_ATOMS: atom_id res chain seq x y z
N MET A 1 -8.07 57.20 -31.84
CA MET A 1 -8.46 56.18 -30.83
C MET A 1 -8.42 54.71 -31.29
N LYS A 2 -8.32 54.39 -32.59
CA LYS A 2 -8.28 52.97 -33.06
C LYS A 2 -6.93 52.25 -32.92
N LYS A 3 -5.80 52.97 -32.87
CA LYS A 3 -4.45 52.36 -32.76
C LYS A 3 -4.16 51.76 -31.38
N ASN A 4 -4.73 52.32 -30.30
CA ASN A 4 -4.45 51.86 -28.93
C ASN A 4 -5.22 50.58 -28.57
N ILE A 5 -6.34 50.32 -29.25
CA ILE A 5 -7.16 49.11 -29.01
C ILE A 5 -6.49 47.87 -29.62
N LEU A 6 -5.82 48.03 -30.76
CA LEU A 6 -5.11 46.93 -31.43
C LEU A 6 -3.91 46.42 -30.62
N ALA A 7 -3.19 47.34 -29.95
CA ALA A 7 -2.04 47.00 -29.12
C ALA A 7 -2.45 46.25 -27.84
N VAL A 8 -3.59 46.61 -27.23
CA VAL A 8 -4.09 45.94 -26.02
C VAL A 8 -4.56 44.51 -26.34
N LEU A 9 -5.22 44.29 -27.49
CA LEU A 9 -5.64 42.97 -27.93
C LEU A 9 -4.45 42.03 -28.23
N PHE A 10 -3.38 42.56 -28.84
CA PHE A 10 -2.16 41.79 -29.07
C PHE A 10 -1.44 41.42 -27.76
N LEU A 11 -1.43 42.33 -26.78
CA LEU A 11 -0.80 42.09 -25.48
C LEU A 11 -1.54 41.00 -24.68
N THR A 12 -2.88 40.98 -24.73
CA THR A 12 -3.69 39.94 -24.05
C THR A 12 -3.60 38.58 -24.74
N PHE A 13 -3.44 38.55 -26.07
CA PHE A 13 -3.29 37.30 -26.82
C PHE A 13 -1.91 36.65 -26.56
N ALA A 14 -0.85 37.46 -26.45
CA ALA A 14 0.48 36.96 -26.11
C ALA A 14 0.56 36.33 -24.71
N PHE A 15 -0.19 36.86 -23.73
CA PHE A 15 -0.23 36.30 -22.36
C PHE A 15 -0.97 34.95 -22.28
N SER A 16 -1.86 34.68 -23.24
CA SER A 16 -2.64 33.44 -23.29
C SER A 16 -1.82 32.25 -23.80
N LEU A 17 -0.72 32.51 -24.52
CA LEU A 17 0.16 31.49 -25.10
C LEU A 17 1.24 30.99 -24.12
N ILE A 18 1.45 31.65 -22.98
CA ILE A 18 2.45 31.27 -21.97
C ILE A 18 1.89 30.24 -20.96
N HIS A 19 0.57 29.99 -20.96
CA HIS A 19 -0.05 28.94 -20.14
C HIS A 19 0.04 27.54 -20.79
N GLY A 20 0.94 27.37 -21.76
CA GLY A 20 1.26 26.11 -22.42
C GLY A 20 1.88 25.09 -21.45
N THR A 21 1.05 24.18 -20.98
CA THR A 21 1.39 22.79 -20.59
C THR A 21 2.47 22.59 -19.53
N SER A 22 2.13 22.77 -18.26
CA SER A 22 2.88 22.18 -17.13
C SER A 22 2.48 20.72 -16.82
N HIS A 23 2.03 19.94 -17.81
CA HIS A 23 1.64 18.52 -17.60
C HIS A 23 2.80 17.52 -17.76
N ALA A 24 4.03 17.97 -17.99
CA ALA A 24 5.17 17.08 -18.19
C ALA A 24 5.71 16.44 -16.89
N GLY A 25 5.43 17.01 -15.71
CA GLY A 25 5.89 16.47 -14.42
C GLY A 25 4.86 15.63 -13.65
N GLU A 26 3.58 15.69 -14.06
CA GLU A 26 2.46 15.13 -13.29
C GLU A 26 2.47 13.59 -13.28
N LYS A 27 2.79 12.96 -14.42
CA LYS A 27 2.84 11.49 -14.53
C LYS A 27 3.96 10.88 -13.69
N ASP A 28 5.14 11.50 -13.69
CA ASP A 28 6.28 11.01 -12.93
C ASP A 28 6.12 11.27 -11.42
N GLN A 29 5.55 12.42 -11.04
CA GLN A 29 5.18 12.67 -9.65
C GLN A 29 4.12 11.70 -9.13
N PHE A 30 3.07 11.43 -9.92
CA PHE A 30 2.03 10.48 -9.55
C PHE A 30 2.59 9.06 -9.36
N LYS A 31 3.48 8.63 -10.27
CA LYS A 31 4.17 7.34 -10.15
C LYS A 31 5.01 7.26 -8.88
N ASN A 32 5.78 8.29 -8.56
CA ASN A 32 6.62 8.34 -7.35
C ASN A 32 5.79 8.34 -6.07
N ILE A 33 4.68 9.08 -6.03
CA ILE A 33 3.76 9.09 -4.88
C ILE A 33 3.13 7.70 -4.69
N THR A 34 2.71 7.07 -5.78
CA THR A 34 2.11 5.72 -5.74
C THR A 34 3.10 4.69 -5.20
N VAL A 35 4.37 4.75 -5.60
CA VAL A 35 5.41 3.85 -5.08
C VAL A 35 5.61 4.05 -3.58
N LYS A 36 5.71 5.31 -3.12
CA LYS A 36 5.85 5.61 -1.69
C LYS A 36 4.66 5.13 -0.86
N LEU A 37 3.44 5.26 -1.38
CA LEU A 37 2.23 4.78 -0.71
C LEU A 37 2.24 3.26 -0.53
N VAL A 38 2.65 2.52 -1.57
CA VAL A 38 2.79 1.06 -1.51
C VAL A 38 3.87 0.66 -0.50
N GLU A 39 5.03 1.32 -0.56
CA GLU A 39 6.15 1.05 0.35
C GLU A 39 5.75 1.32 1.81
N GLN A 40 5.07 2.45 2.07
CA GLN A 40 4.58 2.79 3.40
C GLN A 40 3.54 1.77 3.91
N ALA A 41 2.60 1.35 3.06
CA ALA A 41 1.62 0.32 3.41
C ALA A 41 2.32 -0.99 3.78
N ASN A 42 3.30 -1.42 2.99
CA ASN A 42 4.07 -2.63 3.24
C ASN A 42 4.92 -2.52 4.50
N HIS A 43 5.56 -1.38 4.74
CA HIS A 43 6.34 -1.13 5.95
C HIS A 43 5.49 -1.22 7.22
N LEU A 44 4.30 -0.58 7.23
CA LEU A 44 3.36 -0.67 8.34
C LEU A 44 2.98 -2.13 8.62
N CYS A 45 2.60 -2.88 7.59
CA CYS A 45 2.18 -4.27 7.75
C CYS A 45 3.32 -5.19 8.21
N ASN A 46 4.55 -4.99 7.72
CA ASN A 46 5.70 -5.79 8.13
C ASN A 46 6.07 -5.61 9.61
N SER A 47 5.70 -4.48 10.22
CA SER A 47 5.93 -4.24 11.64
C SER A 47 4.94 -4.94 12.57
N ILE A 48 3.82 -5.46 12.06
CA ILE A 48 2.76 -6.09 12.88
C ILE A 48 3.27 -7.35 13.57
N ILE A 49 3.82 -8.31 12.80
CA ILE A 49 4.24 -9.62 13.32
C ILE A 49 5.18 -9.51 14.52
N PRO A 50 6.31 -8.75 14.45
CA PRO A 50 7.21 -8.66 15.60
C PRO A 50 6.59 -7.98 16.82
N ILE A 51 5.64 -7.05 16.63
CA ILE A 51 4.97 -6.34 17.73
C ILE A 51 3.88 -7.23 18.35
N TRP A 52 3.10 -7.91 17.51
CA TRP A 52 2.06 -8.84 17.93
C TRP A 52 2.63 -10.03 18.73
N ILE A 53 3.73 -10.64 18.26
CA ILE A 53 4.40 -11.73 18.96
C ILE A 53 5.00 -11.28 20.30
N LYS A 54 5.54 -10.05 20.37
CA LYS A 54 6.07 -9.49 21.63
C LYS A 54 4.99 -9.09 22.62
N SER A 55 3.77 -8.86 22.15
CA SER A 55 2.67 -8.44 23.01
C SER A 55 2.19 -9.59 23.89
N LYS A 56 2.11 -9.35 25.20
CA LYS A 56 1.57 -10.32 26.16
C LYS A 56 0.07 -10.57 25.98
N SER A 57 -0.64 -9.63 25.34
CA SER A 57 -2.09 -9.67 25.18
C SER A 57 -2.54 -9.73 23.72
N GLY A 58 -1.59 -9.83 22.78
CA GLY A 58 -1.86 -10.01 21.34
C GLY A 58 -2.80 -8.94 20.79
N MET A 59 -3.92 -9.33 20.19
CA MET A 59 -4.92 -8.40 19.64
C MET A 59 -5.69 -7.58 20.69
N ARG A 60 -5.60 -7.94 21.98
CA ARG A 60 -6.16 -7.11 23.08
C ARG A 60 -5.25 -5.93 23.43
N ASP A 61 -4.00 -5.94 22.98
CA ASP A 61 -3.10 -4.80 23.11
C ASP A 61 -3.54 -3.67 22.16
N GLN A 62 -3.78 -2.50 22.74
CA GLN A 62 -4.21 -1.33 21.98
C GLN A 62 -3.19 -0.92 20.91
N SER A 63 -1.89 -1.11 21.17
CA SER A 63 -0.81 -0.78 20.25
C SER A 63 -0.82 -1.70 19.04
N VAL A 64 -1.00 -3.01 19.27
CA VAL A 64 -1.16 -4.00 18.21
C VAL A 64 -2.41 -3.69 17.38
N ARG A 65 -3.55 -3.50 18.03
CA ARG A 65 -4.82 -3.26 17.33
C ARG A 65 -4.78 -2.00 16.48
N ARG A 66 -4.14 -0.92 16.98
CA ARG A 66 -3.95 0.31 16.23
C ARG A 66 -3.10 0.06 14.98
N LEU A 67 -1.96 -0.61 15.13
CA LEU A 67 -1.06 -0.89 14.02
C LEU A 67 -1.71 -1.80 12.95
N VAL A 68 -2.47 -2.80 13.40
CA VAL A 68 -3.28 -3.66 12.54
C VAL A 68 -4.31 -2.85 11.75
N THR A 69 -5.00 -1.94 12.41
CA THR A 69 -5.96 -1.04 11.77
C THR A 69 -5.27 -0.14 10.74
N ASP A 70 -4.12 0.44 11.08
CA ASP A 70 -3.36 1.30 10.17
C ASP A 70 -2.88 0.54 8.92
N CYS A 71 -2.37 -0.70 9.08
CA CYS A 71 -2.04 -1.57 7.96
C CYS A 71 -3.26 -1.90 7.10
N TYR A 72 -4.38 -2.32 7.72
CA TYR A 72 -5.61 -2.64 7.02
C TYR A 72 -6.09 -1.47 6.16
N LEU A 73 -6.16 -0.26 6.75
CA LEU A 73 -6.58 0.94 6.05
C LEU A 73 -5.61 1.34 4.93
N ALA A 74 -4.30 1.22 5.15
CA ALA A 74 -3.31 1.51 4.13
C ALA A 74 -3.44 0.56 2.93
N GLN A 75 -3.62 -0.74 3.19
CA GLN A 75 -3.82 -1.77 2.16
C GLN A 75 -5.16 -1.62 1.43
N ALA A 76 -6.24 -1.28 2.14
CA ALA A 76 -7.57 -1.09 1.56
C ALA A 76 -7.64 0.11 0.59
N ARG A 77 -6.72 1.07 0.70
CA ARG A 77 -6.63 2.23 -0.20
C ARG A 77 -5.86 1.95 -1.50
N LEU A 78 -5.02 0.92 -1.53
CA LEU A 78 -4.19 0.60 -2.71
C LEU A 78 -5.03 0.33 -3.98
N PRO A 79 -6.17 -0.39 -3.93
CA PRO A 79 -7.02 -0.58 -5.10
C PRO A 79 -7.52 0.73 -5.72
N GLY A 80 -7.79 1.74 -4.89
CA GLY A 80 -8.23 3.07 -5.33
C GLY A 80 -7.20 3.82 -6.18
N ILE A 81 -5.93 3.45 -6.09
CA ILE A 81 -4.82 4.03 -6.89
C ILE A 81 -4.30 3.04 -7.95
N GLY A 82 -5.08 2.00 -8.29
CA GLY A 82 -4.71 1.01 -9.30
C GLY A 82 -3.59 0.06 -8.86
N ARG A 83 -3.40 -0.12 -7.55
CA ARG A 83 -2.44 -1.07 -6.95
C ARG A 83 -3.19 -2.20 -6.25
N LYS A 84 -2.68 -3.42 -6.35
CA LYS A 84 -3.28 -4.55 -5.64
C LYS A 84 -2.90 -4.48 -4.17
N SER A 85 -3.85 -4.82 -3.28
CA SER A 85 -3.50 -5.14 -1.91
C SER A 85 -2.86 -6.53 -1.88
N GLU A 86 -1.78 -6.66 -1.11
CA GLU A 86 -1.09 -7.94 -0.96
C GLU A 86 -1.63 -8.77 0.22
N ILE A 87 -2.43 -8.17 1.10
CA ILE A 87 -2.96 -8.80 2.32
C ILE A 87 -4.48 -8.98 2.20
N LEU A 88 -5.19 -8.01 1.60
CA LEU A 88 -6.64 -8.02 1.43
C LEU A 88 -7.07 -8.66 0.10
N VAL A 89 -6.43 -9.77 -0.28
CA VAL A 89 -6.78 -10.53 -1.50
C VAL A 89 -8.10 -11.29 -1.30
N LYS A 90 -8.46 -11.57 -0.04
CA LYS A 90 -9.72 -12.16 0.39
C LYS A 90 -10.35 -11.24 1.45
N PRO A 91 -11.65 -11.41 1.77
CA PRO A 91 -12.21 -10.78 2.96
C PRO A 91 -11.42 -11.24 4.18
N VAL A 92 -10.77 -10.31 4.86
CA VAL A 92 -9.97 -10.54 6.07
C VAL A 92 -10.52 -9.59 7.13
N SER A 93 -10.94 -10.14 8.27
CA SER A 93 -11.32 -9.34 9.44
C SER A 93 -10.08 -8.71 10.08
N LEU A 94 -10.26 -7.67 10.91
CA LEU A 94 -9.11 -6.98 11.52
C LEU A 94 -8.27 -7.90 12.40
N ASP A 95 -8.90 -8.82 13.12
CA ASP A 95 -8.27 -9.81 13.98
C ASP A 95 -7.50 -10.89 13.20
N GLU A 96 -7.86 -11.13 11.95
CA GLU A 96 -7.15 -12.05 11.05
C GLU A 96 -5.97 -11.40 10.31
N VAL A 97 -5.82 -10.06 10.33
CA VAL A 97 -4.73 -9.36 9.62
C VAL A 97 -3.34 -9.87 9.99
N PRO A 98 -2.97 -10.05 11.29
CA PRO A 98 -1.68 -10.64 11.63
C PRO A 98 -1.51 -12.05 11.05
N LEU A 99 -2.58 -12.84 11.00
CA LEU A 99 -2.55 -14.18 10.44
C LEU A 99 -2.32 -14.13 8.94
N ALA A 100 -3.08 -13.32 8.20
CA ALA A 100 -2.94 -13.14 6.76
C ALA A 100 -1.53 -12.67 6.35
N ILE A 101 -0.91 -11.79 7.16
CA ILE A 101 0.48 -11.37 6.97
C ILE A 101 1.43 -12.56 7.17
N LEU A 102 1.21 -13.35 8.22
CA LEU A 102 2.04 -14.51 8.51
C LEU A 102 1.92 -15.58 7.42
N GLU A 103 0.71 -15.86 6.92
CA GLU A 103 0.48 -16.78 5.79
C GLU A 103 1.25 -16.34 4.56
N LYS A 104 1.16 -15.06 4.21
CA LYS A 104 1.87 -14.48 3.09
C LYS A 104 3.41 -14.57 3.24
N GLN A 105 3.92 -14.31 4.44
CA GLN A 105 5.37 -14.33 4.70
C GLN A 105 5.96 -15.75 4.74
N THR A 106 5.16 -16.72 5.20
CA THR A 106 5.66 -18.08 5.48
C THR A 106 5.20 -19.13 4.47
N GLY A 107 4.14 -18.84 3.70
CA GLY A 107 3.46 -19.80 2.85
C GLY A 107 2.63 -20.84 3.62
N PHE A 108 2.50 -20.71 4.95
CA PHE A 108 1.61 -21.58 5.74
C PHE A 108 0.16 -21.12 5.58
N VAL A 109 -0.75 -22.09 5.51
CA VAL A 109 -2.19 -21.84 5.64
C VAL A 109 -2.58 -22.17 7.07
N PHE A 110 -3.03 -21.18 7.82
CA PHE A 110 -3.47 -21.36 9.19
C PHE A 110 -4.95 -21.72 9.19
N ASN A 111 -5.27 -22.95 9.57
CA ASN A 111 -6.64 -23.38 9.80
C ASN A 111 -6.95 -23.19 11.29
N GLU A 112 -7.89 -22.29 11.61
CA GLU A 112 -8.34 -22.02 13.00
C GLU A 112 -8.90 -23.26 13.70
N TYR A 113 -9.40 -24.23 12.94
CA TYR A 113 -9.94 -25.50 13.44
C TYR A 113 -8.88 -26.59 13.61
N ALA A 114 -7.64 -26.35 13.17
CA ALA A 114 -6.52 -27.27 13.37
C ALA A 114 -5.59 -26.71 14.44
N PRO A 115 -5.58 -27.24 15.67
CA PRO A 115 -4.72 -26.72 16.72
C PRO A 115 -3.25 -26.83 16.30
N LEU A 116 -2.50 -25.73 16.44
CA LEU A 116 -1.06 -25.70 16.22
C LEU A 116 -0.27 -26.51 17.26
N ALA A 117 -0.95 -26.98 18.32
CA ALA A 117 -0.36 -27.84 19.34
C ALA A 117 0.07 -29.19 18.73
N GLY A 118 1.38 -29.44 18.71
CA GLY A 118 1.95 -30.70 18.24
C GLY A 118 2.27 -30.77 16.74
N VAL A 119 1.94 -29.73 15.96
CA VAL A 119 2.28 -29.67 14.53
C VAL A 119 3.71 -29.15 14.36
N ARG A 120 4.60 -29.98 13.82
CA ARG A 120 5.93 -29.52 13.38
C ARG A 120 5.78 -28.71 12.10
N LEU A 121 6.00 -27.40 12.20
CA LEU A 121 6.08 -26.50 11.04
C LEU A 121 7.24 -26.96 10.14
N ARG A 122 6.93 -27.48 8.96
CA ARG A 122 7.93 -27.76 7.92
C ARG A 122 7.97 -26.55 7.00
N VAL A 123 9.05 -25.78 7.05
CA VAL A 123 9.28 -24.68 6.10
C VAL A 123 9.29 -25.29 4.70
N LEU A 124 8.29 -24.96 3.88
CA LEU A 124 8.34 -25.28 2.46
C LEU A 124 9.48 -24.44 1.88
N LYS A 125 10.52 -25.10 1.38
CA LYS A 125 11.57 -24.45 0.58
C LYS A 125 10.85 -23.73 -0.55
N THR A 126 10.85 -22.40 -0.50
CA THR A 126 10.44 -21.56 -1.63
C THR A 126 11.24 -22.01 -2.84
N GLY A 127 10.51 -22.50 -3.86
CA GLY A 127 11.09 -22.97 -5.11
C GLY A 127 11.97 -21.88 -5.71
N LYS A 128 13.28 -22.08 -5.60
CA LYS A 128 14.24 -21.48 -6.50
C LYS A 128 13.92 -22.07 -7.88
N SER A 129 13.31 -21.27 -8.75
CA SER A 129 13.29 -21.58 -10.18
C SER A 129 14.73 -21.48 -10.67
N GLU A 130 15.42 -22.63 -10.66
CA GLU A 130 16.54 -22.89 -11.55
C GLU A 130 15.94 -23.24 -12.90
N ASN A 131 15.85 -22.25 -13.78
CA ASN A 131 15.84 -22.51 -15.21
C ASN A 131 17.29 -22.34 -15.68
N GLU A 132 17.85 -23.48 -16.08
CA GLU A 132 18.66 -23.70 -17.30
C GLU A 132 19.51 -22.55 -17.85
#